data_AF-W2LFW0-F1
#
_entry.id   AF-W2LFW0-F1
#
_cell.length_a   1.000
_cell.length_b   1.000
_cell.length_c   1.000
_cell.angle_alpha   90.00
_cell.angle_beta   90.00
_cell.angle_gamma   90.00
#
_symmetry.space_group_name_H-M   'P 1'
#
loop_
_entity.id
_entity.type
_entity.pdbx_description
1 polymer ?
#
loop_
_entity_poly.entity_id
_entity_poly.type
_entity_poly.pdbx_seq_one_letter_code
_entity_poly.pdbx_strand_id
1 'polypeptide(L)'
;MILALEEGKSLRVYDGCFTARDDTKSRVVHISVGFCILFRGDLIHNGMPYDVVNHRIHCYLSFRGLKWEPDVVNSVLPKTYSCQYCGIKYGDSAAMRSHRRFCTRNPEAAKNEETRRRTDNK
;
A
#
# COMPACT_ATOMS: atom_id res chain seq x y z
N MET A 1 12.33 -12.56 8.59
CA MET A 1 13.11 -13.52 7.79
C MET A 1 12.18 -14.62 7.30
N ILE A 2 12.19 -14.92 6.01
CA ILE A 2 11.41 -16.04 5.46
C ILE A 2 12.37 -17.03 4.83
N LEU A 3 12.23 -18.31 5.18
CA LEU A 3 13.03 -19.42 4.65
C LEU A 3 12.19 -20.25 3.67
N ALA A 4 12.73 -20.53 2.49
CA ALA A 4 12.10 -21.42 1.52
C ALA A 4 12.55 -22.87 1.75
N LEU A 5 11.61 -23.70 2.25
CA LEU A 5 11.82 -25.14 2.44
C LEU A 5 11.42 -25.98 1.22
N GLU A 6 10.59 -25.41 0.35
CA GLU A 6 10.01 -26.06 -0.83
C GLU A 6 10.15 -25.10 -2.02
N GLU A 7 10.01 -25.62 -3.24
CA GLU A 7 10.05 -24.80 -4.45
C GLU A 7 8.84 -23.85 -4.56
N GLY A 8 8.91 -22.92 -5.50
CA GLY A 8 7.78 -22.05 -5.82
C GLY A 8 7.55 -20.92 -4.82
N LYS A 9 8.38 -20.76 -3.78
CA LYS A 9 8.17 -19.72 -2.77
C LYS A 9 8.42 -18.35 -3.36
N SER A 10 7.42 -17.50 -3.25
CA SER A 10 7.48 -16.12 -3.66
C SER A 10 6.81 -15.21 -2.64
N LEU A 11 7.36 -14.00 -2.55
CA LEU A 11 6.88 -12.96 -1.67
C LEU A 11 6.70 -11.68 -2.46
N ARG A 12 5.56 -11.01 -2.29
CA ARG A 12 5.42 -9.64 -2.76
C ARG A 12 5.97 -8.69 -1.71
N VAL A 13 6.91 -7.86 -2.09
CA VAL A 13 7.46 -6.78 -1.26
C VAL A 13 7.11 -5.44 -1.91
N TYR A 14 6.96 -4.39 -1.12
CA TYR A 14 6.72 -3.03 -1.61
C TYR A 14 7.94 -2.19 -1.28
N ASP A 15 8.76 -1.90 -2.29
CA ASP A 15 10.08 -1.30 -2.06
C ASP A 15 9.98 0.10 -1.44
N GLY A 16 10.74 0.33 -0.36
CA GLY A 16 10.70 1.57 0.41
C GLY A 16 9.36 1.89 1.08
N CYS A 17 8.43 0.94 1.17
CA CYS A 17 7.12 1.14 1.79
C CYS A 17 7.10 0.60 3.22
N PHE A 18 7.03 1.50 4.20
CA PHE A 18 7.13 1.18 5.62
C PHE A 18 5.91 1.59 6.46
N THR A 19 4.99 2.34 5.88
CA THR A 19 3.84 2.94 6.60
C THR A 19 2.54 2.86 5.81
N ALA A 20 2.61 2.98 4.48
CA ALA A 20 1.48 2.85 3.58
C ALA A 20 1.88 2.01 2.35
N ARG A 21 0.94 1.22 1.86
CA ARG A 21 1.13 0.40 0.65
C ARG A 21 1.12 1.30 -0.59
N ASP A 22 2.04 1.03 -1.52
CA ASP A 22 2.10 1.67 -2.84
C ASP A 22 2.28 0.57 -3.89
N ASP A 23 1.20 0.24 -4.59
CA ASP A 23 1.15 -0.88 -5.52
C ASP A 23 2.11 -0.69 -6.72
N THR A 24 2.50 0.56 -7.02
CA THR A 24 3.48 0.87 -8.08
C THR A 24 4.90 0.45 -7.71
N LYS A 25 5.17 0.26 -6.41
CA LYS A 25 6.47 -0.22 -5.89
C LYS A 25 6.46 -1.70 -5.56
N SER A 26 5.41 -2.42 -5.97
CA SER A 26 5.32 -3.86 -5.73
C SER A 26 6.34 -4.62 -6.58
N ARG A 27 7.04 -5.56 -5.94
CA ARG A 27 7.95 -6.50 -6.59
C ARG A 27 7.71 -7.90 -6.05
N VAL A 28 7.71 -8.89 -6.94
CA VAL A 28 7.71 -10.29 -6.53
C VAL A 28 9.15 -10.76 -6.40
N VAL A 29 9.49 -11.32 -5.25
CA VAL A 29 10.79 -11.94 -4.98
C VAL A 29 10.58 -13.44 -4.93
N HIS A 30 11.25 -14.16 -5.83
CA HIS A 30 11.33 -15.61 -5.79
C HIS A 30 12.44 -16.04 -4.84
N ILE A 31 12.18 -17.05 -4.01
CA ILE A 31 13.11 -17.54 -2.99
C ILE A 31 13.39 -19.00 -3.31
N SER A 32 14.61 -19.29 -3.76
CA SER A 32 15.07 -20.65 -4.03
C SER A 32 15.13 -21.48 -2.75
N VAL A 33 14.96 -22.79 -2.88
CA VAL A 33 15.05 -23.74 -1.75
C VAL A 33 16.40 -23.59 -1.04
N GLY A 34 16.36 -23.55 0.29
CA GLY A 34 17.56 -23.40 1.12
C GLY A 34 18.04 -21.94 1.29
N PHE A 35 17.47 -20.99 0.55
CA PHE A 35 17.75 -19.57 0.73
C PHE A 35 16.75 -18.94 1.69
N CYS A 36 17.21 -17.89 2.39
CA CYS A 36 16.36 -17.04 3.19
C CYS A 36 16.42 -15.59 2.72
N ILE A 37 15.31 -14.88 2.91
CA ILE A 37 15.23 -13.44 2.72
C ILE A 37 15.21 -12.74 4.08
N LEU A 38 16.11 -11.77 4.24
CA LEU A 38 16.18 -10.85 5.37
C LEU A 38 15.65 -9.49 4.93
N PHE A 39 14.69 -8.95 5.67
CA PHE A 39 14.12 -7.62 5.42
C PHE A 39 13.74 -6.96 6.75
N ARG A 40 13.60 -5.63 6.71
CA ARG A 40 13.21 -4.82 7.87
C ARG A 40 11.81 -5.21 8.34
N GLY A 41 11.59 -5.32 9.65
CA GLY A 41 10.34 -5.88 10.20
C GLY A 41 9.06 -5.09 9.89
N ASP A 42 9.20 -3.82 9.51
CA ASP A 42 8.13 -2.89 9.10
C ASP A 42 8.05 -2.70 7.57
N LEU A 43 8.87 -3.41 6.78
CA LEU A 43 8.74 -3.42 5.33
C LEU A 43 7.43 -4.12 4.97
N ILE A 44 6.56 -3.43 4.25
CA ILE A 44 5.28 -3.97 3.82
C ILE A 44 5.53 -5.11 2.81
N HIS A 45 4.94 -6.27 3.06
CA HIS A 45 5.02 -7.44 2.21
C HIS A 45 3.77 -8.31 2.39
N ASN A 46 3.50 -9.18 1.41
CA ASN A 46 2.43 -10.17 1.52
C ASN A 46 2.81 -11.46 0.78
N GLY A 47 2.21 -12.57 1.21
CA GLY A 47 2.30 -13.82 0.48
C GLY A 47 1.67 -13.68 -0.91
N MET A 48 2.26 -14.35 -1.90
CA MET A 48 1.60 -14.56 -3.19
C MET A 48 0.49 -15.61 -3.04
N PRO A 49 -0.57 -15.58 -3.88
CA PRO A 49 -1.54 -16.66 -3.94
C PRO A 49 -0.88 -17.95 -4.43
N TYR A 50 -1.35 -19.08 -3.92
CA TYR A 50 -0.91 -20.42 -4.31
C TYR A 50 -2.12 -21.31 -4.53
N ASP A 51 -2.08 -22.13 -5.58
CA ASP A 51 -3.13 -23.12 -5.88
C ASP A 51 -2.98 -24.39 -5.04
N VAL A 52 -1.89 -24.48 -4.27
CA VAL A 52 -1.55 -25.60 -3.39
C VAL A 52 -1.18 -25.07 -2.00
N VAL A 53 -1.26 -25.95 -1.00
CA VAL A 53 -0.84 -25.64 0.37
C VAL A 53 0.63 -25.21 0.37
N ASN A 54 0.92 -24.08 1.03
CA ASN A 54 2.24 -23.50 1.07
C ASN A 54 2.74 -23.41 2.52
N HIS A 55 3.64 -24.33 2.90
CA HIS A 55 4.27 -24.29 4.22
C HIS A 55 5.44 -23.30 4.23
N ARG A 56 5.49 -22.39 5.21
CA ARG A 56 6.55 -21.39 5.32
C ARG A 56 6.96 -21.18 6.76
N ILE A 57 8.27 -21.02 6.98
CA ILE A 57 8.80 -20.60 8.27
C ILE A 57 9.04 -19.09 8.21
N HIS A 58 8.35 -18.36 9.08
CA HIS A 58 8.60 -16.94 9.32
C HIS A 58 9.35 -16.80 10.65
N CYS A 59 10.60 -16.36 10.58
CA CYS A 59 11.41 -16.06 11.75
C CYS A 59 11.56 -14.55 11.95
N TYR A 60 11.40 -14.08 13.17
CA TYR A 60 11.65 -12.69 13.54
C TYR A 60 13.02 -12.59 14.23
N LEU A 61 13.87 -11.73 13.71
CA LEU A 61 15.14 -11.38 14.37
C LEU A 61 14.91 -10.10 15.17
N SER A 62 15.04 -10.18 16.49
CA SER A 62 14.96 -9.04 17.39
C SER A 62 16.31 -8.78 18.05
N PHE A 63 16.56 -7.53 18.42
CA PHE A 63 17.71 -7.13 19.22
C PHE A 63 17.23 -6.54 20.55
N ARG A 64 18.10 -6.54 21.56
CA ARG A 64 17.75 -6.10 22.91
C ARG A 64 17.26 -4.65 22.89
N GLY A 65 16.03 -4.43 23.37
CA GLY A 65 15.38 -3.12 23.40
C GLY A 65 14.42 -2.83 22.24
N LEU A 66 14.38 -3.68 21.20
CA LEU A 66 13.36 -3.58 20.15
C LEU A 66 12.00 -4.05 20.70
N LYS A 67 11.03 -3.14 20.76
CA LYS A 67 9.62 -3.49 20.93
C LYS A 67 9.05 -3.80 19.55
N TRP A 68 8.82 -5.07 19.27
CA TRP A 68 8.18 -5.52 18.04
C TRP A 68 6.77 -5.99 18.34
N GLU A 69 5.82 -5.51 17.54
CA GLU A 69 4.42 -5.91 17.59
C GLU A 69 4.12 -6.83 16.40
N PRO A 70 3.49 -8.00 16.61
CA PRO A 70 3.04 -8.87 15.54
C PRO A 70 2.09 -8.17 14.55
N ASP A 71 2.13 -8.62 13.29
CA ASP A 71 1.15 -8.28 12.25
C ASP A 71 1.01 -6.80 11.84
N VAL A 72 1.88 -5.90 12.29
CA VAL A 72 1.89 -4.47 11.89
C VAL A 72 1.95 -4.25 10.37
N VAL A 73 2.56 -5.20 9.65
CA VAL A 73 2.78 -5.14 8.20
C VAL A 73 1.76 -5.92 7.37
N ASN A 74 0.92 -6.75 8.01
CA ASN A 74 -0.14 -7.47 7.31
C ASN A 74 -1.35 -6.53 7.13
N SER A 75 -1.90 -6.48 5.91
CA SER A 75 -3.09 -5.69 5.59
C SER A 75 -2.94 -4.17 5.70
N VAL A 76 -1.72 -3.64 5.51
CA VAL A 76 -1.50 -2.18 5.46
C VAL A 76 -2.25 -1.57 4.28
N LEU A 77 -3.11 -0.60 4.58
CA LEU A 77 -3.91 0.09 3.58
C LEU A 77 -3.01 0.89 2.62
N PRO A 78 -3.43 1.04 1.35
CA PRO A 78 -2.76 1.95 0.45
C PRO A 78 -2.86 3.38 0.94
N LYS A 79 -1.94 4.22 0.47
CA LYS A 79 -2.01 5.66 0.74
C LYS A 79 -3.35 6.19 0.23
N THR A 80 -4.07 6.88 1.12
CA THR A 80 -5.33 7.55 0.77
C THR A 80 -5.19 9.05 0.89
N TYR A 81 -5.97 9.77 0.08
CA TYR A 81 -6.01 11.22 0.02
C TYR A 81 -7.38 11.68 0.53
N SER A 82 -7.40 12.42 1.63
CA SER A 82 -8.63 12.93 2.23
C SER A 82 -8.97 14.32 1.70
N CYS A 83 -10.23 14.53 1.35
CA CYS A 83 -10.74 15.85 1.06
C CYS A 83 -10.83 16.69 2.33
N GLN A 84 -10.21 17.87 2.34
CA GLN A 84 -10.20 18.79 3.50
C GLN A 84 -11.59 19.35 3.87
N TYR A 85 -12.57 19.29 2.96
CA TYR A 85 -13.90 19.87 3.18
C TYR A 85 -14.94 18.84 3.64
N CYS A 86 -14.90 17.61 3.12
CA CYS A 86 -15.90 16.58 3.43
C CYS A 86 -15.33 15.33 4.10
N GLY A 87 -14.01 15.17 4.16
CA GLY A 87 -13.34 14.02 4.76
C GLY A 87 -13.32 12.75 3.90
N ILE A 88 -14.01 12.71 2.75
CA ILE A 88 -14.01 11.55 1.85
C ILE A 88 -12.59 11.22 1.41
N LYS A 89 -12.24 9.94 1.48
CA LYS A 89 -10.93 9.41 1.13
C LYS A 89 -10.94 8.82 -0.28
N TYR A 90 -9.89 9.09 -1.03
CA TYR A 90 -9.66 8.58 -2.38
C TYR A 90 -8.32 7.83 -2.43
N GLY A 91 -8.24 6.75 -3.22
CA GLY A 91 -6.98 6.04 -3.47
C GLY A 91 -6.07 6.77 -4.46
N ASP A 92 -6.64 7.61 -5.31
CA ASP A 92 -5.90 8.36 -6.34
C ASP A 92 -5.90 9.87 -6.07
N SER A 93 -4.73 10.49 -6.34
CA SER A 93 -4.52 11.92 -6.10
C SER A 93 -5.22 12.81 -7.13
N ALA A 94 -5.39 12.36 -8.37
CA ALA A 94 -6.07 13.11 -9.41
C ALA A 94 -7.59 13.10 -9.17
N ALA A 95 -8.15 11.95 -8.81
CA ALA A 95 -9.53 11.81 -8.38
C ALA A 95 -9.83 12.70 -7.16
N MET A 96 -8.95 12.70 -6.14
CA MET A 96 -9.10 13.59 -4.98
C MET A 96 -9.06 15.07 -5.37
N ARG A 97 -8.11 15.49 -6.22
CA ARG A 97 -8.00 16.88 -6.68
C ARG A 97 -9.24 17.31 -7.45
N SER A 98 -9.75 16.45 -8.33
CA SER A 98 -11.00 16.68 -9.07
C SER A 98 -12.17 16.85 -8.11
N HIS A 99 -12.36 15.89 -7.20
CA HIS A 99 -13.40 15.98 -6.17
C HIS A 99 -13.30 17.27 -5.34
N ARG A 100 -12.11 17.61 -4.83
CA ARG A 100 -11.89 18.80 -3.99
C ARG A 100 -12.35 20.08 -4.68
N ARG A 101 -12.12 20.22 -5.99
CA ARG A 101 -12.54 21.40 -6.77
C ARG A 101 -14.05 21.58 -6.79
N PHE A 102 -14.80 20.49 -6.91
CA PHE A 102 -16.27 20.48 -7.04
C PHE A 102 -16.97 19.92 -5.80
N CYS A 103 -16.27 19.82 -4.67
CA CYS A 103 -16.82 19.29 -3.44
C CYS A 103 -17.94 20.22 -2.97
N THR A 104 -19.12 19.69 -2.64
CA THR A 104 -20.27 20.51 -2.19
C THR A 104 -19.98 21.32 -0.91
N ARG A 105 -19.00 20.88 -0.11
CA ARG A 105 -18.52 21.59 1.10
C ARG A 105 -17.35 22.54 0.82
N ASN A 106 -16.86 22.63 -0.42
CA ASN A 106 -15.86 23.61 -0.82
C ASN A 106 -16.57 24.95 -1.10
N PRO A 107 -16.22 26.05 -0.42
CA PRO A 107 -16.85 27.37 -0.65
C PRO A 107 -16.68 27.90 -2.08
N GLU A 108 -15.68 27.40 -2.82
CA GLU A 108 -15.43 27.82 -4.21
C GLU A 108 -16.07 26.90 -5.26
N ALA A 109 -16.79 25.84 -4.85
CA ALA A 109 -17.32 24.85 -5.78
C ALA A 109 -18.23 25.47 -6.85
N ALA A 110 -19.12 26.38 -6.46
CA ALA A 110 -20.04 27.05 -7.39
C ALA A 110 -19.30 27.87 -8.47
N LYS A 111 -18.22 28.57 -8.08
CA LYS A 111 -17.38 29.35 -9.01
C LYS A 111 -16.62 28.43 -9.99
N ASN A 112 -16.09 27.33 -9.49
CA ASN A 112 -15.37 26.35 -10.30
C ASN A 112 -16.30 25.69 -11.33
N GLU A 113 -17.54 25.39 -10.93
CA GLU A 113 -18.53 24.77 -11.81
C GLU A 113 -19.01 25.71 -12.92
N GLU A 114 -19.24 26.99 -12.59
CA GLU A 114 -19.53 28.02 -13.58
C GLU A 114 -18.39 28.20 -14.59
N THR A 115 -17.15 28.21 -14.11
CA THR A 115 -15.96 28.31 -14.97
C THR A 115 -15.88 27.12 -15.93
N ARG A 116 -16.17 25.90 -15.47
CA ARG A 116 -16.17 24.70 -16.32
C ARG A 116 -17.22 24.76 -17.43
N ARG A 117 -18.46 25.17 -17.09
CA ARG A 117 -19.55 25.32 -18.07
C ARG A 117 -19.21 26.34 -19.16
N ARG A 118 -18.49 27.42 -18.81
CA ARG A 118 -18.04 28.42 -19.80
C ARG A 118 -16.97 27.89 -20.75
N THR A 119 -16.06 27.05 -20.28
CA THR A 119 -15.07 26.39 -21.13
C THR A 119 -15.68 25.32 -22.03
N ASP A 120 -16.69 24.57 -21.56
CA ASP A 120 -17.33 23.50 -22.35
C ASP A 120 -18.24 24.06 -23.46
N ASN A 121 -18.76 25.28 -23.29
CA ASN A 121 -19.64 25.97 -24.25
C ASN A 121 -18.89 26.79 -25.32
N LYS A 122 -17.56 26.65 -25.42
CA LYS A 122 -16.71 27.47 -26.30
C LYS A 122 -15.92 26.58 -27.26
#